data_AF-A0A284S2I9-F1
#
_entry.id   AF-A0A284S2I9-F1
#
_cell.length_a   1.000
_cell.length_b   1.000
_cell.length_c   1.000
_cell.angle_alpha   90.00
_cell.angle_beta   90.00
_cell.angle_gamma   90.00
#
_symmetry.space_group_name_H-M   'P 1'
#
loop_
_entity.id
_entity.type
_entity.pdbx_description
1 polymer ?
#
loop_
_entity_poly.entity_id
_entity_poly.type
_entity_poly.pdbx_seq_one_letter_code
_entity_poly.pdbx_strand_id
1 'polypeptide(L)'
;MAGQVFTQSEMEELWLDIEHMVTPSWVTPVPTKLGTSGHGKLKVDQWRVLGTAYLPMTLTRLWAKTDETALSQRRQQILEATHSLVTAVNIASSRTTSCLAANMYQNNILTYIVQVKELFPDYRFRPNHHMAIHLHEYLHFYGPVHSWWTFPFERVIDMLQRITTNYITGQYEKTIAFSFNRAARLRALLSKDTCPPELQNCRDMFERLVKPDARSVSMMDMFGFLPQTDDFDDEDDGEDESYRTLERQCQLPDEIREAFKDSDIAEAPDTASLLDQLIINGIKYTVFSRNAGNSHILISNAATDPLIPAQIEHIIQTKDPSCYLVVRCHLPADVSYNPFQDFPGCRAQMLVLNEHDECLIVIQPEHVRSHFASCPVKWEDKNINIAISMAKEYNVAK
;
A
#
# COMPACT_ATOMS: atom_id res chain seq x y z
N MET A 1 -12.20 33.73 -3.09
CA MET A 1 -12.73 32.64 -2.26
C MET A 1 -12.78 31.41 -3.16
N ALA A 2 -11.86 30.44 -2.99
CA ALA A 2 -12.01 29.16 -3.67
C ALA A 2 -13.20 28.46 -2.98
N GLY A 3 -14.32 28.36 -3.69
CA GLY A 3 -15.58 27.88 -3.16
C GLY A 3 -15.47 26.46 -2.61
N GLN A 4 -16.29 26.14 -1.62
CA GLN A 4 -16.47 24.77 -1.14
C GLN A 4 -16.91 23.90 -2.33
N VAL A 5 -16.03 22.99 -2.74
CA VAL A 5 -16.32 22.00 -3.79
C VAL A 5 -17.27 20.93 -3.26
N PHE A 6 -17.10 20.57 -1.98
CA PHE A 6 -17.95 19.63 -1.27
C PHE A 6 -19.07 20.34 -0.52
N THR A 7 -20.26 19.75 -0.55
CA THR A 7 -21.31 20.02 0.43
C THR A 7 -20.98 19.34 1.76
N GLN A 8 -21.64 19.76 2.84
CA GLN A 8 -21.45 19.17 4.16
C GLN A 8 -21.78 17.66 4.18
N SER A 9 -22.87 17.25 3.50
CA SER A 9 -23.25 15.83 3.41
C SER A 9 -22.21 15.00 2.65
N GLU A 10 -21.60 15.54 1.58
CA GLU A 10 -20.53 14.83 0.86
C GLU A 10 -19.24 14.72 1.69
N MET A 11 -18.95 15.72 2.54
CA MET A 11 -17.86 15.61 3.50
C MET A 11 -18.10 14.53 4.55
N GLU A 12 -19.35 14.38 5.02
CA GLU A 12 -19.74 13.31 5.95
C GLU A 12 -19.58 11.92 5.32
N GLU A 13 -19.98 11.77 4.06
CA GLU A 13 -19.75 10.54 3.28
C GLU A 13 -18.24 10.22 3.14
N LEU A 14 -17.40 11.24 2.89
CA LEU A 14 -15.94 11.05 2.85
C LEU A 14 -15.39 10.61 4.21
N TRP A 15 -15.86 11.19 5.31
CA TRP A 15 -15.42 10.79 6.65
C TRP A 15 -15.84 9.36 6.99
N LEU A 16 -17.07 8.97 6.62
CA LEU A 16 -17.54 7.59 6.77
C LEU A 16 -16.71 6.62 5.93
N ASP A 17 -16.38 6.97 4.68
CA ASP A 17 -15.51 6.15 3.84
C ASP A 17 -14.10 6.03 4.44
N ILE A 18 -13.54 7.12 5.01
CA ILE A 18 -12.23 7.08 5.68
C ILE A 18 -12.26 6.15 6.90
N GLU A 19 -13.35 6.17 7.68
CA GLU A 19 -13.52 5.36 8.88
C GLU A 19 -13.69 3.86 8.56
N HIS A 20 -14.41 3.52 7.50
CA HIS A 20 -14.70 2.12 7.16
C HIS A 20 -13.67 1.46 6.24
N MET A 21 -12.79 2.24 5.58
CA MET A 21 -11.80 1.67 4.67
C MET A 21 -10.75 0.87 5.42
N VAL A 22 -10.71 -0.43 5.12
CA VAL A 22 -9.71 -1.37 5.58
C VAL A 22 -8.45 -1.21 4.72
N THR A 23 -7.34 -0.85 5.36
CA THR A 23 -6.04 -0.68 4.69
C THR A 23 -4.97 -1.57 5.34
N PRO A 24 -3.96 -2.02 4.58
CA PRO A 24 -2.80 -2.71 5.14
C PRO A 24 -2.05 -1.85 6.15
N SER A 25 -1.42 -2.46 7.15
CA SER A 25 -0.78 -1.75 8.27
C SER A 25 0.39 -0.84 7.85
N TRP A 26 0.97 -1.08 6.67
CA TRP A 26 2.05 -0.25 6.13
C TRP A 26 1.54 1.03 5.44
N VAL A 27 0.23 1.17 5.20
CA VAL A 27 -0.39 2.36 4.62
C VAL A 27 -0.51 3.44 5.69
N THR A 28 -0.04 4.65 5.39
CA THR A 28 -0.11 5.76 6.34
C THR A 28 -1.57 6.11 6.67
N PRO A 29 -1.95 6.15 7.96
CA PRO A 29 -3.31 6.48 8.37
C PRO A 29 -3.65 7.94 8.06
N VAL A 30 -4.85 8.13 7.51
CA VAL A 30 -5.42 9.44 7.20
C VAL A 30 -6.34 9.87 8.35
N PRO A 31 -6.32 11.15 8.78
CA PRO A 31 -7.22 11.62 9.82
C PRO A 31 -8.69 11.45 9.44
N THR A 32 -9.48 10.83 10.33
CA THR A 32 -10.90 10.51 10.11
C THR A 32 -11.75 11.76 9.85
N LYS A 33 -11.50 12.86 10.57
CA LYS A 33 -12.22 14.14 10.39
C LYS A 33 -11.39 15.18 9.65
N LEU A 34 -11.04 14.86 8.41
CA LEU A 34 -10.32 15.74 7.50
C LEU A 34 -10.93 17.15 7.44
N GLY A 35 -10.09 18.19 7.54
CA GLY A 35 -10.50 19.58 7.36
C GLY A 35 -11.10 20.25 8.60
N THR A 36 -11.25 19.53 9.71
CA THR A 36 -11.62 20.14 10.99
C THR A 36 -10.40 20.78 11.67
N SER A 37 -10.64 21.82 12.46
CA SER A 37 -9.58 22.59 13.13
C SER A 37 -8.70 21.75 14.09
N GLY A 38 -9.17 20.56 14.50
CA GLY A 38 -8.47 19.68 15.43
C GLY A 38 -7.34 18.83 14.82
N HIS A 39 -7.29 18.61 13.51
CA HIS A 39 -6.38 17.62 12.89
C HIS A 39 -5.12 18.20 12.23
N GLY A 40 -4.83 19.48 12.43
CA GLY A 40 -3.60 20.11 11.93
C GLY A 40 -3.45 20.04 10.40
N LYS A 41 -2.22 20.16 9.91
CA LYS A 41 -1.90 20.02 8.48
C LYS A 41 -1.57 18.57 8.17
N LEU A 42 -2.12 18.05 7.08
CA LEU A 42 -1.73 16.74 6.56
C LEU A 42 -0.25 16.73 6.15
N LYS A 43 0.42 15.61 6.48
CA LYS A 43 1.77 15.30 5.99
C LYS A 43 1.71 14.88 4.51
N VAL A 44 2.85 14.92 3.83
CA VAL A 44 2.96 14.58 2.40
C VAL A 44 2.43 13.17 2.10
N ASP A 45 2.78 12.19 2.92
CA ASP A 45 2.34 10.81 2.73
C ASP A 45 0.82 10.65 2.91
N GLN A 46 0.24 11.36 3.90
CA GLN A 46 -1.21 11.40 4.11
C GLN A 46 -1.94 12.01 2.93
N TRP A 47 -1.39 13.09 2.34
CA TRP A 47 -1.92 13.67 1.10
C TRP A 47 -1.89 12.68 -0.05
N ARG A 48 -0.81 11.91 -0.19
CA ARG A 48 -0.70 10.89 -1.25
C ARG A 48 -1.77 9.83 -1.07
N VAL A 49 -1.87 9.22 0.10
CA VAL A 49 -2.84 8.14 0.36
C VAL A 49 -4.27 8.65 0.21
N LEU A 50 -4.61 9.80 0.82
CA LEU A 50 -5.92 10.45 0.65
C LEU A 50 -6.23 10.69 -0.83
N GLY A 51 -5.27 11.20 -1.58
CA GLY A 51 -5.43 11.55 -2.99
C GLY A 51 -5.54 10.36 -3.92
N THR A 52 -4.83 9.25 -3.66
CA THR A 52 -4.78 8.11 -4.60
C THR A 52 -5.71 6.95 -4.24
N ALA A 53 -6.20 6.89 -3.00
CA ALA A 53 -7.09 5.82 -2.53
C ALA A 53 -8.47 6.37 -2.15
N TYR A 54 -8.55 7.22 -1.13
CA TYR A 54 -9.82 7.64 -0.54
C TYR A 54 -10.64 8.57 -1.45
N LEU A 55 -10.05 9.67 -1.93
CA LEU A 55 -10.75 10.65 -2.78
C LEU A 55 -11.30 10.03 -4.08
N PRO A 56 -10.51 9.34 -4.93
CA PRO A 56 -11.05 8.77 -6.16
C PRO A 56 -12.16 7.75 -5.89
N MET A 57 -12.08 7.00 -4.80
CA MET A 57 -13.13 6.06 -4.39
C MET A 57 -14.43 6.80 -4.04
N THR A 58 -14.38 7.68 -3.05
CA THR A 58 -15.55 8.43 -2.58
C THR A 58 -16.16 9.28 -3.69
N LEU A 59 -15.33 10.00 -4.45
CA LEU A 59 -15.83 10.88 -5.52
C LEU A 59 -16.49 10.10 -6.65
N THR A 60 -15.94 8.94 -7.04
CA THR A 60 -16.57 8.10 -8.05
C THR A 60 -17.92 7.57 -7.56
N ARG A 61 -17.98 7.11 -6.31
CA ARG A 61 -19.21 6.63 -5.68
C ARG A 61 -20.29 7.71 -5.64
N LEU A 62 -19.93 8.95 -5.31
CA LEU A 62 -20.87 10.06 -5.15
C LEU A 62 -21.26 10.74 -6.47
N TRP A 63 -20.33 10.87 -7.42
CA TRP A 63 -20.48 11.78 -8.57
C TRP A 63 -20.50 11.11 -9.93
N ALA A 64 -20.28 9.79 -10.03
CA ALA A 64 -20.27 9.14 -11.34
C ALA A 64 -21.67 8.98 -11.97
N LYS A 65 -22.75 9.06 -11.18
CA LYS A 65 -24.11 9.07 -11.72
C LYS A 65 -24.49 10.50 -12.10
N THR A 66 -24.69 10.71 -13.39
CA THR A 66 -25.03 12.02 -13.95
C THR A 66 -26.54 12.22 -14.04
N ASP A 67 -27.00 13.42 -13.71
CA ASP A 67 -28.32 13.93 -14.08
C ASP A 67 -28.19 15.19 -14.96
N GLU A 68 -29.29 15.71 -15.48
CA GLU A 68 -29.27 16.89 -16.38
C GLU A 68 -28.97 18.21 -15.65
N THR A 69 -28.61 18.19 -14.36
CA THR A 69 -28.34 19.42 -13.61
C THR A 69 -26.94 19.95 -13.88
N ALA A 70 -26.81 21.28 -13.91
CA ALA A 70 -25.51 21.94 -14.04
C ALA A 70 -24.53 21.58 -12.90
N LEU A 71 -25.06 21.27 -11.70
CA LEU A 71 -24.25 20.84 -10.56
C LEU A 71 -23.65 19.44 -10.80
N SER A 72 -24.45 18.49 -11.30
CA SER A 72 -23.98 17.15 -11.61
C SER A 72 -22.93 17.16 -12.72
N GLN A 73 -23.16 17.92 -13.79
CA GLN A 73 -22.17 18.12 -14.85
C GLN A 73 -20.85 18.70 -14.32
N ARG A 74 -20.92 19.71 -13.45
CA ARG A 74 -19.72 20.29 -12.82
C ARG A 74 -18.99 19.29 -11.94
N ARG A 75 -19.71 18.47 -11.17
CA ARG A 75 -19.12 17.40 -10.33
C ARG A 75 -18.42 16.34 -11.18
N GLN A 76 -19.03 15.94 -12.29
CA GLN A 76 -18.43 15.01 -13.23
C GLN A 76 -17.12 15.54 -13.82
N GLN A 77 -17.08 16.81 -14.23
CA GLN A 77 -15.84 17.42 -14.73
C GLN A 77 -14.73 17.46 -13.65
N ILE A 78 -15.09 17.72 -12.39
CA ILE A 78 -14.13 17.66 -11.27
C ILE A 78 -13.66 16.23 -11.02
N LEU A 79 -14.56 15.24 -11.13
CA LEU A 79 -14.25 13.82 -11.01
C LEU A 79 -13.24 13.40 -12.10
N GLU A 80 -13.47 13.76 -13.35
CA GLU A 80 -12.56 13.50 -14.48
C GLU A 80 -11.18 14.13 -14.29
N ALA A 81 -11.14 15.38 -13.83
CA ALA A 81 -9.87 16.04 -13.50
C ALA A 81 -9.14 15.33 -12.36
N THR A 82 -9.87 14.89 -11.34
CA THR A 82 -9.29 14.14 -10.22
C THR A 82 -8.72 12.80 -10.70
N HIS A 83 -9.43 12.07 -11.54
CA HIS A 83 -8.96 10.79 -12.11
C HIS A 83 -7.73 10.95 -13.01
N SER A 84 -7.69 12.02 -13.81
CA SER A 84 -6.50 12.35 -14.60
C SER A 84 -5.29 12.57 -13.69
N LEU A 85 -5.45 13.33 -12.61
CA LEU A 85 -4.39 13.52 -11.62
C LEU A 85 -3.98 12.21 -10.94
N VAL A 86 -4.93 11.41 -10.46
CA VAL A 86 -4.65 10.15 -9.75
C VAL A 86 -3.91 9.18 -10.66
N THR A 87 -4.30 9.07 -11.92
CA THR A 87 -3.62 8.25 -12.92
C THR A 87 -2.17 8.71 -13.10
N ALA A 88 -1.94 10.02 -13.27
CA ALA A 88 -0.60 10.58 -13.37
C ALA A 88 0.24 10.29 -12.12
N VAL A 89 -0.32 10.46 -10.92
CA VAL A 89 0.39 10.20 -9.65
C VAL A 89 0.71 8.71 -9.49
N ASN A 90 -0.21 7.81 -9.84
CA ASN A 90 0.02 6.36 -9.77
C ASN A 90 1.14 5.92 -10.72
N ILE A 91 1.20 6.48 -11.94
CA ILE A 91 2.29 6.22 -12.89
C ILE A 91 3.62 6.78 -12.36
N ALA A 92 3.64 8.04 -11.91
CA ALA A 92 4.83 8.70 -11.40
C ALA A 92 5.39 8.00 -10.14
N SER A 93 4.52 7.46 -9.31
CA SER A 93 4.88 6.75 -8.09
C SER A 93 5.18 5.27 -8.33
N SER A 94 5.13 4.80 -9.58
CA SER A 94 5.40 3.40 -9.90
C SER A 94 6.89 3.06 -9.77
N ARG A 95 7.20 1.83 -9.37
CA ARG A 95 8.57 1.29 -9.32
C ARG A 95 9.13 0.91 -10.69
N THR A 96 8.27 0.84 -11.70
CA THR A 96 8.64 0.55 -13.08
C THR A 96 8.19 1.71 -13.97
N THR A 97 8.86 1.86 -15.11
CA THR A 97 8.44 2.85 -16.11
C THR A 97 8.74 2.33 -17.51
N SER A 98 8.09 2.94 -18.49
CA SER A 98 8.27 2.65 -19.91
C SER A 98 7.97 3.91 -20.71
N CYS A 99 8.33 3.95 -21.99
CA CYS A 99 7.96 5.06 -22.87
C CYS A 99 6.44 5.25 -22.91
N LEU A 100 5.68 4.14 -22.92
CA LEU A 100 4.23 4.18 -22.89
C LEU A 100 3.70 4.79 -21.59
N ALA A 101 4.21 4.35 -20.44
CA ALA A 101 3.83 4.90 -19.14
C ALA A 101 4.18 6.40 -19.03
N ALA A 102 5.36 6.81 -19.50
CA ALA A 102 5.78 8.21 -19.53
C ALA A 102 4.86 9.08 -20.42
N ASN A 103 4.42 8.56 -21.57
CA ASN A 103 3.46 9.25 -22.44
C ASN A 103 2.08 9.35 -21.79
N MET A 104 1.60 8.26 -21.16
CA MET A 104 0.35 8.28 -20.41
C MET A 104 0.39 9.27 -19.25
N TYR A 105 1.51 9.35 -18.53
CA TYR A 105 1.73 10.35 -17.50
C TYR A 105 1.56 11.76 -18.07
N GLN A 106 2.25 12.07 -19.17
CA GLN A 106 2.20 13.39 -19.80
C GLN A 106 0.78 13.78 -20.22
N ASN A 107 0.05 12.86 -20.87
CA ASN A 107 -1.32 13.10 -21.28
C ASN A 107 -2.21 13.40 -20.08
N ASN A 108 -2.14 12.58 -19.04
CA ASN A 108 -2.97 12.74 -17.84
C ASN A 108 -2.66 14.03 -17.07
N ILE A 109 -1.37 14.39 -16.89
CA ILE A 109 -1.02 15.62 -16.17
C ILE A 109 -1.42 16.89 -16.96
N LEU A 110 -1.30 16.88 -18.29
CA LEU A 110 -1.75 17.98 -19.13
C LEU A 110 -3.27 18.12 -19.12
N THR A 111 -4.01 17.02 -19.27
CA THR A 111 -5.47 17.00 -19.17
C THR A 111 -5.93 17.57 -17.82
N TYR A 112 -5.33 17.12 -16.72
CA TYR A 112 -5.60 17.67 -15.39
C TYR A 112 -5.38 19.19 -15.32
N ILE A 113 -4.24 19.69 -15.81
CA ILE A 113 -3.92 21.13 -15.76
C ILE A 113 -4.93 21.95 -16.58
N VAL A 114 -5.29 21.48 -17.78
CA VAL A 114 -6.29 22.14 -18.64
C VAL A 114 -7.64 22.17 -17.95
N GLN A 115 -8.14 21.02 -17.48
CA GLN A 115 -9.44 20.91 -16.83
C GLN A 115 -9.53 21.76 -15.55
N VAL A 116 -8.48 21.80 -14.73
CA VAL A 116 -8.43 22.68 -13.55
C VAL A 116 -8.57 24.13 -13.95
N LYS A 117 -7.94 24.55 -15.06
CA LYS A 117 -8.00 25.94 -15.51
C LYS A 117 -9.38 26.30 -16.06
N GLU A 118 -10.04 25.38 -16.75
CA GLU A 118 -11.41 25.55 -17.25
C GLU A 118 -12.43 25.60 -16.11
N LEU A 119 -12.31 24.68 -15.14
CA LEU A 119 -13.19 24.60 -13.97
C LEU A 119 -13.02 25.77 -13.00
N PHE A 120 -11.79 26.25 -12.86
CA PHE A 120 -11.40 27.30 -11.95
C PHE A 120 -10.54 28.35 -12.68
N PRO A 121 -11.17 29.26 -13.47
CA PRO A 121 -10.45 30.26 -14.28
C PRO A 121 -9.51 31.15 -13.47
N ASP A 122 -9.83 31.42 -12.20
CA ASP A 122 -9.01 32.24 -11.30
C ASP A 122 -7.87 31.46 -10.63
N TYR A 123 -7.76 30.15 -10.86
CA TYR A 123 -6.71 29.33 -10.26
C TYR A 123 -5.33 29.77 -10.78
N ARG A 124 -4.43 30.00 -9.82
CA ARG A 124 -3.03 30.39 -10.07
C ARG A 124 -2.12 29.20 -9.83
N PHE A 125 -1.64 28.61 -10.92
CA PHE A 125 -0.70 27.52 -10.85
C PHE A 125 0.60 27.93 -10.15
N ARG A 126 1.13 26.99 -9.36
CA ARG A 126 2.42 27.11 -8.66
C ARG A 126 3.52 26.47 -9.50
N PRO A 127 4.81 26.82 -9.27
CA PRO A 127 5.94 26.18 -9.95
C PRO A 127 5.89 24.65 -9.94
N ASN A 128 5.41 24.03 -8.87
CA ASN A 128 5.26 22.57 -8.79
C ASN A 128 4.37 21.97 -9.90
N HIS A 129 3.35 22.69 -10.37
CA HIS A 129 2.51 22.23 -11.48
C HIS A 129 3.29 22.23 -12.79
N HIS A 130 4.14 23.24 -13.01
CA HIS A 130 5.03 23.28 -14.16
C HIS A 130 6.10 22.18 -14.07
N MET A 131 6.70 21.97 -12.89
CA MET A 131 7.67 20.90 -12.67
C MET A 131 7.08 19.51 -12.89
N ALA A 132 5.79 19.30 -12.56
CA ALA A 132 5.10 18.05 -12.84
C ALA A 132 5.06 17.73 -14.34
N ILE A 133 4.90 18.73 -15.22
CA ILE A 133 4.91 18.50 -16.68
C ILE A 133 6.24 17.90 -17.14
N HIS A 134 7.36 18.37 -16.58
CA HIS A 134 8.71 17.88 -16.92
C HIS A 134 9.01 16.47 -16.39
N LEU A 135 8.17 15.92 -15.51
CA LEU A 135 8.38 14.58 -14.98
C LEU A 135 8.34 13.52 -16.10
N HIS A 136 7.62 13.76 -17.20
CA HIS A 136 7.66 12.94 -18.41
C HIS A 136 9.09 12.74 -18.93
N GLU A 137 9.85 13.84 -19.08
CA GLU A 137 11.22 13.80 -19.58
C GLU A 137 12.13 13.03 -18.61
N TYR A 138 11.93 13.22 -17.31
CA TYR A 138 12.71 12.52 -16.29
C TYR A 138 12.40 11.03 -16.22
N LEU A 139 11.16 10.61 -16.43
CA LEU A 139 10.81 9.19 -16.56
C LEU A 139 11.53 8.56 -17.76
N HIS A 140 11.71 9.30 -18.85
CA HIS A 140 12.45 8.82 -20.02
C HIS A 140 13.96 8.73 -19.79
N PHE A 141 14.55 9.76 -19.17
CA PHE A 141 16.02 9.85 -19.01
C PHE A 141 16.57 9.11 -17.80
N TYR A 142 15.86 9.14 -16.67
CA TYR A 142 16.35 8.64 -15.38
C TYR A 142 15.58 7.42 -14.88
N GLY A 143 14.54 7.00 -15.59
CA GLY A 143 13.69 5.89 -15.18
C GLY A 143 12.74 6.25 -14.03
N PRO A 144 12.29 5.27 -13.24
CA PRO A 144 11.30 5.46 -12.19
C PRO A 144 11.74 6.48 -11.13
N VAL A 145 10.80 7.32 -10.65
CA VAL A 145 11.07 8.43 -9.71
C VAL A 145 11.79 7.99 -8.44
N HIS A 146 11.46 6.79 -7.93
CA HIS A 146 12.10 6.18 -6.76
C HIS A 146 13.62 6.05 -6.86
N SER A 147 14.16 6.04 -8.07
CA SER A 147 15.60 5.91 -8.30
C SER A 147 16.37 7.21 -8.05
N TRP A 148 15.68 8.36 -8.02
CA TRP A 148 16.33 9.69 -7.98
C TRP A 148 15.62 10.71 -7.09
N TRP A 149 14.57 10.32 -6.37
CA TRP A 149 13.88 11.18 -5.39
C TRP A 149 14.71 11.48 -4.13
N THR A 150 14.28 12.48 -3.36
CA THR A 150 15.05 13.00 -2.21
C THR A 150 14.78 12.30 -0.88
N PHE A 151 13.69 11.56 -0.74
CA PHE A 151 13.30 10.91 0.53
C PHE A 151 14.38 10.01 1.16
N PRO A 152 15.16 9.21 0.40
CA PRO A 152 16.26 8.44 0.97
C PRO A 152 17.29 9.33 1.68
N PHE A 153 17.59 10.50 1.13
CA PHE A 153 18.52 11.46 1.73
C PHE A 153 17.91 12.15 2.95
N GLU A 154 16.63 12.52 2.91
CA GLU A 154 15.92 13.08 4.07
C GLU A 154 15.93 12.12 5.27
N ARG A 155 15.74 10.82 5.03
CA ARG A 155 15.84 9.80 6.09
C ARG A 155 17.26 9.69 6.64
N VAL A 156 18.28 9.72 5.78
CA VAL A 156 19.67 9.74 6.26
C VAL A 156 19.93 11.00 7.09
N ILE A 157 19.43 12.16 6.68
CA ILE A 157 19.55 13.40 7.45
C ILE A 157 18.90 13.26 8.83
N ASP A 158 17.67 12.71 8.92
CA ASP A 158 16.99 12.47 10.21
C ASP A 158 17.81 11.51 11.10
N MET A 159 18.33 10.41 10.54
CA MET A 159 19.21 9.50 11.28
C MET A 159 20.45 10.21 11.84
N LEU A 160 21.06 11.09 11.06
CA LEU A 160 22.23 11.86 11.51
C LEU A 160 21.86 12.88 12.59
N GLN A 161 20.67 13.49 12.51
CA GLN A 161 20.16 14.46 13.50
C GLN A 161 19.86 13.81 14.85
N ARG A 162 19.48 12.52 14.88
CA ARG A 162 19.20 11.78 16.12
C ARG A 162 20.45 11.34 16.88
N ILE A 163 21.63 11.41 16.26
CA ILE A 163 22.88 11.06 16.95
C ILE A 163 23.11 12.08 18.07
N THR A 164 23.22 11.59 19.30
CA THR A 164 23.52 12.44 20.45
C THR A 164 24.90 13.06 20.28
N THR A 165 24.96 14.39 20.36
CA THR A 165 26.21 15.14 20.25
C THR A 165 26.32 16.17 21.38
N ASN A 166 27.54 16.62 21.65
CA ASN A 166 27.81 17.72 22.57
C ASN A 166 27.77 19.10 21.89
N TYR A 167 27.41 19.17 20.61
CA TYR A 167 27.36 20.38 19.78
C TYR A 167 28.66 21.20 19.72
N ILE A 168 29.81 20.61 20.05
CA ILE A 168 31.12 21.28 19.96
C ILE A 168 31.67 21.15 18.54
N THR A 169 31.86 22.27 17.84
CA THR A 169 32.48 22.34 16.50
C THR A 169 33.82 21.60 16.46
N GLY A 170 34.03 20.75 15.44
CA GLY A 170 35.20 19.89 15.30
C GLY A 170 35.09 18.55 16.05
N GLN A 171 34.20 18.43 17.03
CA GLN A 171 33.90 17.17 17.73
C GLN A 171 32.55 16.57 17.28
N TYR A 172 31.56 17.42 16.96
CA TYR A 172 30.24 16.95 16.56
C TYR A 172 30.29 16.21 15.21
N GLU A 173 31.01 16.73 14.21
CA GLU A 173 31.15 16.07 12.90
C GLU A 173 31.82 14.71 13.05
N LYS A 174 32.87 14.67 13.88
CA LYS A 174 33.61 13.45 14.21
C LYS A 174 32.69 12.43 14.88
N THR A 175 31.90 12.86 15.85
CA THR A 175 30.94 11.99 16.58
C THR A 175 29.89 11.42 15.64
N ILE A 176 29.24 12.28 14.83
CA ILE A 176 28.24 11.87 13.84
C ILE A 176 28.83 10.84 12.87
N ALA A 177 30.00 11.14 12.29
CA ALA A 177 30.66 10.26 11.34
C ALA A 177 31.02 8.89 11.97
N PHE A 178 31.61 8.87 13.16
CA PHE A 178 31.97 7.61 13.82
C PHE A 178 30.74 6.80 14.25
N SER A 179 29.72 7.44 14.81
CA SER A 179 28.49 6.77 15.22
C SER A 179 27.75 6.16 14.03
N PHE A 180 27.61 6.91 12.93
CA PHE A 180 27.00 6.41 11.69
C PHE A 180 27.77 5.20 11.13
N ASN A 181 29.10 5.29 11.06
CA ASN A 181 29.94 4.19 10.55
C ASN A 181 29.91 2.95 11.47
N ARG A 182 29.88 3.13 12.79
CA ARG A 182 29.76 2.01 13.75
C ARG A 182 28.41 1.31 13.59
N ALA A 183 27.31 2.05 13.50
CA ALA A 183 25.99 1.50 13.27
C ALA A 183 25.91 0.75 11.92
N ALA A 184 26.48 1.32 10.85
CA ALA A 184 26.55 0.67 9.54
C ALA A 184 27.35 -0.65 9.58
N ARG A 185 28.50 -0.67 10.27
CA ARG A 185 29.31 -1.89 10.45
C ARG A 185 28.59 -2.95 11.28
N LEU A 186 27.86 -2.55 12.31
CA LEU A 186 27.06 -3.47 13.12
C LEU A 186 25.95 -4.12 12.29
N ARG A 187 25.18 -3.34 11.53
CA ARG A 187 24.20 -3.88 10.58
C ARG A 187 24.84 -4.85 9.59
N ALA A 188 25.95 -4.45 8.98
CA ALA A 188 26.67 -5.30 8.03
C ALA A 188 27.27 -6.57 8.66
N LEU A 189 27.55 -6.58 9.96
CA LEU A 189 28.00 -7.78 10.68
C LEU A 189 26.82 -8.75 10.89
N LEU A 190 25.67 -8.22 11.30
CA LEU A 190 24.45 -9.01 11.53
C LEU A 190 23.86 -9.60 10.24
N SER A 191 24.09 -8.96 9.09
CA SER A 191 23.64 -9.46 7.78
C SER A 191 24.55 -10.51 7.14
N LYS A 192 25.68 -10.88 7.77
CA LYS A 192 26.60 -11.90 7.21
C LYS A 192 26.20 -13.30 7.66
N ASP A 193 26.31 -14.26 6.75
CA ASP A 193 26.14 -15.70 7.07
C ASP A 193 27.13 -16.20 8.11
N THR A 194 28.27 -15.51 8.27
CA THR A 194 29.31 -15.80 9.27
C THR A 194 29.06 -15.10 10.61
N CYS A 195 27.90 -14.49 10.82
CA CYS A 195 27.57 -13.84 12.09
C CYS A 195 27.54 -14.88 13.22
N PRO A 196 28.24 -14.66 14.34
CA PRO A 196 28.17 -15.56 15.49
C PRO A 196 26.72 -15.76 15.95
N PRO A 197 26.28 -17.00 16.24
CA PRO A 197 24.90 -17.30 16.61
C PRO A 197 24.45 -16.54 17.86
N GLU A 198 25.37 -16.19 18.77
CA GLU A 198 25.09 -15.38 19.96
C GLU A 198 24.67 -13.95 19.58
N LEU A 199 25.31 -13.36 18.57
CA LEU A 199 24.93 -12.03 18.07
C LEU A 199 23.65 -12.08 17.25
N GLN A 200 23.42 -13.18 16.52
CA GLN A 200 22.17 -13.40 15.81
C GLN A 200 20.98 -13.49 16.77
N ASN A 201 21.16 -14.13 17.94
CA ASN A 201 20.14 -14.20 18.99
C ASN A 201 19.81 -12.83 19.60
N CYS A 202 20.70 -11.85 19.49
CA CYS A 202 20.49 -10.47 19.95
C CYS A 202 20.09 -9.51 18.83
N ARG A 203 19.80 -10.01 17.62
CA ARG A 203 19.50 -9.19 16.44
C ARG A 203 18.42 -8.15 16.75
N ASP A 204 17.29 -8.57 17.31
CA ASP A 204 16.13 -7.70 17.56
C ASP A 204 16.50 -6.56 18.52
N MET A 205 17.30 -6.84 19.54
CA MET A 205 17.82 -5.82 20.46
C MET A 205 18.70 -4.80 19.73
N PHE A 206 19.60 -5.26 18.85
CA PHE A 206 20.45 -4.37 18.07
C PHE A 206 19.68 -3.60 17.01
N GLU A 207 18.66 -4.19 16.40
CA GLU A 207 17.80 -3.51 15.44
C GLU A 207 17.00 -2.39 16.11
N ARG A 208 16.44 -2.63 17.31
CA ARG A 208 15.79 -1.60 18.14
C ARG A 208 16.74 -0.44 18.49
N LEU A 209 18.01 -0.74 18.79
CA LEU A 209 19.04 0.29 19.06
C LEU A 209 19.44 1.11 17.82
N VAL A 210 19.30 0.52 16.63
CA VAL A 210 19.72 1.13 15.37
C VAL A 210 18.56 1.84 14.65
N LYS A 211 17.30 1.50 14.96
CA LYS A 211 16.06 2.09 14.44
C LYS A 211 15.24 2.72 15.59
N PRO A 212 15.59 3.91 16.12
CA PRO A 212 14.65 4.64 16.97
C PRO A 212 13.49 5.13 16.09
N ASP A 213 12.26 4.70 16.38
CA ASP A 213 10.96 5.07 15.77
C ASP A 213 10.89 5.16 14.24
N ALA A 214 10.61 3.99 13.64
CA ALA A 214 10.36 3.76 12.23
C ALA A 214 9.00 4.26 11.70
N ARG A 215 8.31 5.17 12.40
CA ARG A 215 6.93 5.60 12.08
C ARG A 215 6.81 6.70 11.02
N SER A 216 7.86 6.95 10.24
CA SER A 216 7.90 8.05 9.29
C SER A 216 8.36 7.58 7.91
N VAL A 217 7.37 7.30 7.05
CA VAL A 217 7.47 6.98 5.62
C VAL A 217 8.24 5.69 5.35
N SER A 218 7.50 4.67 4.93
CA SER A 218 7.91 3.30 4.54
C SER A 218 9.42 3.10 4.26
N MET A 219 10.11 2.44 5.20
CA MET A 219 11.50 1.93 5.06
C MET A 219 11.65 1.02 3.82
N MET A 220 10.54 0.49 3.32
CA MET A 220 10.39 -0.35 2.14
C MET A 220 10.95 0.24 0.83
N ASP A 221 10.95 1.57 0.68
CA ASP A 221 11.34 2.18 -0.58
C ASP A 221 12.87 2.33 -0.75
N MET A 222 13.65 2.08 0.32
CA MET A 222 15.12 2.01 0.26
C MET A 222 15.64 0.56 0.19
N PHE A 223 14.98 -0.41 0.82
CA PHE A 223 15.52 -1.77 1.00
C PHE A 223 15.46 -2.70 -0.21
N GLY A 224 15.05 -2.22 -1.39
CA GLY A 224 15.29 -2.96 -2.63
C GLY A 224 16.78 -3.18 -2.96
N PHE A 225 17.70 -2.50 -2.25
CA PHE A 225 19.14 -2.53 -2.51
C PHE A 225 20.00 -3.14 -1.38
N LEU A 226 19.43 -3.56 -0.24
CA LEU A 226 20.18 -4.18 0.87
C LEU A 226 19.50 -5.48 1.35
N PRO A 227 20.25 -6.47 1.86
CA PRO A 227 19.67 -7.72 2.36
C PRO A 227 18.67 -7.43 3.49
N GLN A 228 17.50 -8.05 3.39
CA GLN A 228 16.33 -7.85 4.23
C GLN A 228 16.65 -8.07 5.72
N THR A 229 16.21 -7.15 6.58
CA THR A 229 16.09 -7.41 8.02
C THR A 229 14.71 -7.01 8.51
N ASP A 230 14.15 -7.90 9.31
CA ASP A 230 12.76 -7.99 9.74
C ASP A 230 12.27 -6.77 10.57
N ASP A 231 10.96 -6.81 10.80
CA ASP A 231 10.17 -6.13 11.83
C ASP A 231 9.84 -4.63 11.70
N PHE A 232 8.53 -4.40 11.59
CA PHE A 232 7.83 -3.21 12.07
C PHE A 232 6.94 -3.66 13.23
N ASP A 233 7.31 -3.28 14.45
CA ASP A 233 6.42 -3.30 15.62
C ASP A 233 5.60 -2.00 15.63
N ASP A 234 4.29 -2.17 15.80
CA ASP A 234 3.39 -1.13 16.28
C ASP A 234 3.63 -0.98 17.80
N GLU A 235 3.84 0.24 18.30
CA GLU A 235 3.62 0.52 19.73
C GLU A 235 2.13 0.26 20.03
N ASP A 236 1.85 -0.89 20.63
CA ASP A 236 0.78 -1.10 21.59
C ASP A 236 1.46 -1.34 22.95
N ASP A 237 1.06 -0.60 23.98
CA ASP A 237 1.58 -0.73 25.35
C ASP A 237 1.02 -2.01 26.01
N GLY A 238 1.33 -3.17 25.42
CA GLY A 238 1.06 -4.50 25.95
C GLY A 238 2.38 -5.25 26.14
N GLU A 239 2.53 -5.89 27.29
CA GLU A 239 3.71 -6.67 27.67
C GLU A 239 4.14 -7.65 26.55
N ASP A 240 5.27 -7.34 25.90
CA ASP A 240 5.91 -8.13 24.84
C ASP A 240 6.46 -9.45 25.43
N GLU A 241 5.60 -10.45 25.60
CA GLU A 241 6.05 -11.84 25.72
C GLU A 241 6.49 -12.31 24.33
N SER A 242 7.80 -12.52 24.16
CA SER A 242 8.41 -13.12 22.99
C SER A 242 7.91 -14.56 22.81
N TYR A 243 6.75 -14.74 22.18
CA TYR A 243 6.29 -16.05 21.74
C TYR A 243 7.03 -16.43 20.46
N ARG A 244 8.17 -17.10 20.62
CA ARG A 244 8.48 -18.23 19.73
C ARG A 244 7.40 -19.26 20.00
N THR A 245 6.25 -19.14 19.35
CA THR A 245 5.22 -20.19 19.37
C THR A 245 5.92 -21.44 18.86
N LEU A 246 6.19 -22.39 19.75
CA LEU A 246 6.58 -23.74 19.38
C LEU A 246 5.47 -24.24 18.46
N GLU A 247 5.73 -24.20 17.15
CA GLU A 247 4.79 -24.56 16.09
C GLU A 247 4.33 -26.00 16.31
N ARG A 248 3.20 -26.13 17.00
CA ARG A 248 2.60 -27.43 17.27
C ARG A 248 1.95 -27.88 15.98
N GLN A 249 2.55 -28.87 15.35
CA GLN A 249 1.94 -29.50 14.18
C GLN A 249 0.55 -30.01 14.55
N CYS A 250 -0.43 -29.59 13.78
CA CYS A 250 -1.82 -30.02 13.91
C CYS A 250 -2.24 -30.79 12.65
N GLN A 251 -3.32 -31.56 12.80
CA GLN A 251 -4.05 -32.05 11.64
C GLN A 251 -4.76 -30.86 10.99
N LEU A 252 -4.69 -30.80 9.66
CA LEU A 252 -5.37 -29.75 8.91
C LEU A 252 -6.89 -29.92 9.00
N PRO A 253 -7.65 -28.83 9.21
CA PRO A 253 -9.10 -28.81 9.02
C PRO A 253 -9.53 -29.39 7.67
N ASP A 254 -10.70 -30.01 7.62
CA ASP A 254 -11.18 -30.68 6.40
C ASP A 254 -11.33 -29.71 5.21
N GLU A 255 -11.76 -28.47 5.46
CA GLU A 255 -11.85 -27.40 4.46
C GLU A 255 -10.50 -27.13 3.76
N ILE A 256 -9.39 -27.16 4.52
CA ILE A 256 -8.05 -26.94 3.97
C ILE A 256 -7.65 -28.17 3.15
N ARG A 257 -7.94 -29.37 3.66
CA ARG A 257 -7.61 -30.62 2.96
C ARG A 257 -8.36 -30.76 1.64
N GLU A 258 -9.60 -30.29 1.58
CA GLU A 258 -10.40 -30.21 0.36
C GLU A 258 -9.78 -29.20 -0.62
N ALA A 259 -9.45 -27.99 -0.16
CA ALA A 259 -8.78 -26.99 -1.00
C ALA A 259 -7.45 -27.50 -1.61
N PHE A 260 -6.67 -28.31 -0.87
CA PHE A 260 -5.46 -28.93 -1.42
C PHE A 260 -5.77 -29.98 -2.50
N LYS A 261 -6.83 -30.77 -2.35
CA LYS A 261 -7.24 -31.77 -3.37
C LYS A 261 -7.69 -31.11 -4.66
N ASP A 262 -8.35 -29.96 -4.54
CA ASP A 262 -8.80 -29.16 -5.69
C ASP A 262 -7.67 -28.35 -6.32
N SER A 263 -6.53 -28.22 -5.63
CA SER A 263 -5.34 -27.55 -6.14
C SER A 263 -4.41 -28.51 -6.88
N ASP A 264 -3.87 -28.08 -8.03
CA ASP A 264 -2.84 -28.82 -8.78
C ASP A 264 -1.42 -28.66 -8.19
N ILE A 265 -1.28 -28.06 -7.00
CA ILE A 265 0.03 -27.59 -6.48
C ILE A 265 0.79 -28.69 -5.74
N ALA A 266 0.13 -29.36 -4.79
CA ALA A 266 0.75 -30.38 -3.95
C ALA A 266 -0.31 -31.26 -3.29
N GLU A 267 0.06 -32.50 -2.93
CA GLU A 267 -0.78 -33.33 -2.06
C GLU A 267 -0.92 -32.67 -0.67
N ALA A 268 -2.12 -32.77 -0.10
CA ALA A 268 -2.41 -32.21 1.22
C ALA A 268 -1.46 -32.81 2.28
N PRO A 269 -0.72 -31.99 3.04
CA PRO A 269 0.20 -32.51 4.04
C PRO A 269 -0.57 -33.12 5.21
N ASP A 270 -0.13 -34.27 5.72
CA ASP A 270 -0.78 -34.97 6.85
C ASP A 270 -0.80 -34.13 8.14
N THR A 271 0.23 -33.31 8.33
CA THR A 271 0.42 -32.42 9.47
C THR A 271 1.13 -31.16 9.05
N ALA A 272 0.69 -30.00 9.52
CA ALA A 272 1.31 -28.71 9.25
C ALA A 272 1.20 -27.78 10.47
N SER A 273 1.98 -26.69 10.48
CA SER A 273 1.80 -25.58 11.39
C SER A 273 0.92 -24.52 10.74
N LEU A 274 -0.08 -24.03 11.50
CA LEU A 274 -0.88 -22.88 11.12
C LEU A 274 -0.22 -21.63 11.67
N LEU A 275 0.10 -20.70 10.79
CA LEU A 275 0.72 -19.43 11.13
C LEU A 275 -0.32 -18.32 11.07
N ASP A 276 -0.17 -17.34 11.96
CA ASP A 276 -1.02 -16.14 11.93
C ASP A 276 -0.49 -15.06 10.99
N GLN A 277 0.80 -15.15 10.62
CA GLN A 277 1.50 -14.13 9.83
C GLN A 277 2.61 -14.73 8.96
N LEU A 278 2.91 -14.03 7.86
CA LEU A 278 3.99 -14.34 6.93
C LEU A 278 4.60 -13.04 6.42
N ILE A 279 5.92 -13.01 6.23
CA ILE A 279 6.61 -11.88 5.58
C ILE A 279 6.98 -12.29 4.16
N ILE A 280 6.47 -11.58 3.16
CA ILE A 280 6.82 -11.77 1.74
C ILE A 280 7.49 -10.50 1.24
N ASN A 281 8.73 -10.61 0.78
CA ASN A 281 9.53 -9.48 0.29
C ASN A 281 9.63 -8.29 1.27
N GLY A 282 9.62 -8.56 2.59
CA GLY A 282 9.63 -7.57 3.66
C GLY A 282 8.27 -6.94 4.00
N ILE A 283 7.19 -7.39 3.35
CA ILE A 283 5.82 -6.93 3.64
C ILE A 283 5.15 -7.98 4.51
N LYS A 284 4.49 -7.52 5.58
CA LYS A 284 3.72 -8.36 6.48
C LYS A 284 2.35 -8.70 5.88
N TYR A 285 2.04 -9.99 5.90
CA TYR A 285 0.74 -10.58 5.56
C TYR A 285 0.22 -11.34 6.77
N THR A 286 -1.09 -11.34 6.98
CA THR A 286 -1.72 -12.05 8.10
C THR A 286 -2.97 -12.75 7.65
N VAL A 287 -3.43 -13.72 8.44
CA VAL A 287 -4.79 -14.26 8.33
C VAL A 287 -5.83 -13.17 8.63
N PHE A 288 -7.01 -13.26 8.01
CA PHE A 288 -8.08 -12.28 8.15
C PHE A 288 -8.52 -12.07 9.61
N SER A 289 -8.58 -13.16 10.38
CA SER A 289 -8.93 -13.14 11.81
C SER A 289 -7.98 -12.30 12.67
N ARG A 290 -6.73 -12.10 12.23
CA ARG A 290 -5.73 -11.29 12.93
C ARG A 290 -5.74 -9.83 12.48
N ASN A 291 -5.73 -9.58 11.18
CA ASN A 291 -5.82 -8.23 10.63
C ASN A 291 -6.37 -8.28 9.20
N ALA A 292 -7.57 -7.70 9.02
CA ALA A 292 -8.25 -7.70 7.73
C ALA A 292 -7.43 -7.03 6.62
N GLY A 293 -6.82 -5.87 6.88
CA GLY A 293 -6.07 -5.13 5.87
C GLY A 293 -4.80 -5.84 5.39
N ASN A 294 -4.11 -6.54 6.29
CA ASN A 294 -2.92 -7.32 5.92
C ASN A 294 -3.27 -8.67 5.26
N SER A 295 -4.54 -9.08 5.29
CA SER A 295 -5.04 -10.30 4.64
C SER A 295 -5.59 -10.09 3.23
N HIS A 296 -5.95 -8.86 2.87
CA HIS A 296 -6.49 -8.51 1.55
C HIS A 296 -5.37 -8.43 0.50
N ILE A 297 -5.35 -9.38 -0.43
CA ILE A 297 -4.27 -9.57 -1.40
C ILE A 297 -4.78 -9.63 -2.85
N LEU A 298 -3.93 -9.22 -3.78
CA LEU A 298 -4.08 -9.46 -5.20
C LEU A 298 -3.14 -10.59 -5.59
N ILE A 299 -3.69 -11.65 -6.18
CA ILE A 299 -2.96 -12.85 -6.58
C ILE A 299 -2.96 -12.98 -8.10
N SER A 300 -1.95 -13.66 -8.63
CA SER A 300 -1.83 -13.92 -10.07
C SER A 300 -0.80 -15.02 -10.35
N ASN A 301 -1.19 -16.01 -11.16
CA ASN A 301 -0.38 -17.19 -11.49
C ASN A 301 0.84 -16.79 -12.34
N ALA A 302 0.63 -16.09 -13.46
CA ALA A 302 1.70 -15.51 -14.27
C ALA A 302 1.70 -13.98 -14.24
N ALA A 303 2.85 -13.32 -14.44
CA ALA A 303 2.95 -11.85 -14.42
C ALA A 303 2.02 -11.12 -15.41
N THR A 304 1.50 -11.83 -16.42
CA THR A 304 0.56 -11.32 -17.42
C THR A 304 -0.90 -11.60 -17.11
N ASP A 305 -1.20 -12.42 -16.11
CA ASP A 305 -2.56 -12.84 -15.78
C ASP A 305 -3.31 -11.72 -15.05
N PRO A 306 -4.65 -11.66 -15.20
CA PRO A 306 -5.46 -10.73 -14.44
C PRO A 306 -5.24 -10.93 -12.94
N LEU A 307 -5.14 -9.82 -12.22
CA LEU A 307 -5.06 -9.85 -10.76
C LEU A 307 -6.41 -10.27 -10.19
N ILE A 308 -6.40 -11.34 -9.39
CA ILE A 308 -7.58 -11.84 -8.69
C ILE A 308 -7.52 -11.32 -7.25
N PRO A 309 -8.54 -10.58 -6.78
CA PRO A 309 -8.59 -10.18 -5.38
C PRO A 309 -8.99 -11.36 -4.51
N ALA A 310 -8.26 -11.58 -3.41
CA ALA A 310 -8.48 -12.65 -2.47
C ALA A 310 -8.18 -12.20 -1.03
N GLN A 311 -8.69 -12.96 -0.08
CA GLN A 311 -8.45 -12.78 1.35
C GLN A 311 -7.73 -14.02 1.91
N ILE A 312 -6.68 -13.82 2.71
CA ILE A 312 -5.96 -14.90 3.37
C ILE A 312 -6.79 -15.42 4.54
N GLU A 313 -7.24 -16.66 4.46
CA GLU A 313 -7.95 -17.35 5.54
C GLU A 313 -6.96 -18.11 6.44
N HIS A 314 -6.01 -18.83 5.83
CA HIS A 314 -5.01 -19.62 6.56
C HIS A 314 -3.62 -19.49 5.95
N ILE A 315 -2.59 -19.52 6.80
CA ILE A 315 -1.19 -19.60 6.38
C ILE A 315 -0.65 -20.92 6.93
N ILE A 316 -0.07 -21.74 6.05
CA ILE A 316 0.34 -23.11 6.36
C ILE A 316 1.83 -23.24 6.13
N GLN A 317 2.54 -23.79 7.11
CA GLN A 317 3.93 -24.18 6.97
C GLN A 317 4.07 -25.69 7.18
N THR A 318 4.73 -26.34 6.23
CA THR A 318 4.92 -27.79 6.20
C THR A 318 6.23 -28.21 6.88
N LYS A 319 6.43 -29.53 7.07
CA LYS A 319 7.65 -30.12 7.64
C LYS A 319 8.87 -29.86 6.77
N ASP A 320 8.71 -30.11 5.47
CA ASP A 320 9.58 -29.53 4.47
C ASP A 320 9.26 -28.03 4.48
N PRO A 321 10.22 -27.10 4.50
CA PRO A 321 10.00 -25.68 4.80
C PRO A 321 9.23 -24.91 3.70
N SER A 322 8.30 -25.56 3.01
CA SER A 322 7.34 -24.98 2.08
C SER A 322 6.20 -24.32 2.84
N CYS A 323 5.81 -23.14 2.36
CA CYS A 323 4.70 -22.36 2.89
C CYS A 323 3.61 -22.24 1.82
N TYR A 324 2.36 -22.33 2.25
CA TYR A 324 1.17 -22.20 1.41
C TYR A 324 0.19 -21.23 2.05
N LEU A 325 -0.57 -20.52 1.21
CA LEU A 325 -1.66 -19.66 1.64
C LEU A 325 -2.97 -20.30 1.17
N VAL A 326 -3.93 -20.41 2.09
CA VAL A 326 -5.31 -20.75 1.74
C VAL A 326 -6.08 -19.46 1.69
N VAL A 327 -6.65 -19.16 0.53
CA VAL A 327 -7.24 -17.87 0.26
C VAL A 327 -8.66 -18.03 -0.29
N ARG A 328 -9.51 -17.06 0.05
CA ARG A 328 -10.89 -16.96 -0.43
C ARG A 328 -10.96 -15.85 -1.47
N CYS A 329 -11.34 -16.19 -2.70
CA CYS A 329 -11.42 -15.21 -3.78
C CYS A 329 -12.64 -14.30 -3.64
N HIS A 330 -12.47 -13.04 -4.02
CA HIS A 330 -13.59 -12.14 -4.27
C HIS A 330 -14.05 -12.27 -5.72
N LEU A 331 -15.35 -12.12 -5.93
CA LEU A 331 -15.97 -12.10 -7.25
C LEU A 331 -16.30 -10.65 -7.65
N PRO A 332 -16.27 -10.30 -8.95
CA PRO A 332 -16.83 -9.06 -9.43
C PRO A 332 -18.28 -8.88 -8.97
N ALA A 333 -18.62 -7.70 -8.46
CA ALA A 333 -19.98 -7.41 -8.05
C ALA A 333 -20.92 -7.40 -9.26
N ASP A 334 -22.03 -8.14 -9.17
CA ASP A 334 -23.12 -8.07 -10.13
C ASP A 334 -23.92 -6.78 -9.90
N VAL A 335 -23.56 -5.72 -10.61
CA VAL A 335 -24.19 -4.39 -10.54
C VAL A 335 -24.59 -3.92 -11.93
N SER A 336 -25.64 -3.11 -12.02
CA SER A 336 -26.13 -2.63 -13.32
C SER A 336 -25.15 -1.68 -14.01
N TYR A 337 -24.38 -0.93 -13.21
CA TYR A 337 -23.35 -0.01 -13.68
C TYR A 337 -22.20 0.08 -12.68
N ASN A 338 -20.98 -0.14 -13.17
CA ASN A 338 -19.75 0.00 -12.40
C ASN A 338 -18.98 1.25 -12.86
N PRO A 339 -19.08 2.38 -12.14
CA PRO A 339 -18.45 3.63 -12.54
C PRO A 339 -16.91 3.61 -12.47
N PHE A 340 -16.31 2.63 -11.79
CA PHE A 340 -14.85 2.53 -11.70
C PHE A 340 -14.22 1.99 -13.00
N GLN A 341 -15.00 1.36 -13.89
CA GLN A 341 -14.53 0.89 -15.19
C GLN A 341 -14.15 2.04 -16.12
N ASP A 342 -14.81 3.20 -15.98
CA ASP A 342 -14.50 4.40 -16.77
C ASP A 342 -13.17 5.05 -16.36
N PHE A 343 -12.65 4.67 -15.19
CA PHE A 343 -11.45 5.26 -14.60
C PHE A 343 -10.42 4.19 -14.16
N PRO A 344 -9.86 3.42 -15.12
CA PRO A 344 -8.96 2.31 -14.81
C PRO A 344 -7.69 2.73 -14.06
N GLY A 345 -7.27 3.99 -14.22
CA GLY A 345 -6.07 4.52 -13.54
C GLY A 345 -6.18 4.62 -12.02
N CYS A 346 -7.39 4.55 -11.47
CA CYS A 346 -7.61 4.42 -10.02
C CYS A 346 -7.43 3.01 -9.48
N ARG A 347 -7.36 2.00 -10.36
CA ARG A 347 -7.13 0.60 -10.00
C ARG A 347 -8.13 0.10 -8.96
N ALA A 348 -9.37 0.59 -9.08
CA ALA A 348 -10.48 0.27 -8.21
C ALA A 348 -11.41 -0.76 -8.87
N GLN A 349 -11.97 -1.68 -8.08
CA GLN A 349 -12.91 -2.70 -8.52
C GLN A 349 -14.05 -2.82 -7.50
N MET A 350 -15.24 -3.16 -7.98
CA MET A 350 -16.40 -3.46 -7.12
C MET A 350 -16.51 -4.96 -6.99
N LEU A 351 -16.46 -5.45 -5.75
CA LEU A 351 -16.31 -6.86 -5.42
C LEU A 351 -17.34 -7.33 -4.40
N VAL A 352 -17.63 -8.62 -4.41
CA VAL A 352 -18.38 -9.33 -3.36
C VAL A 352 -17.52 -10.51 -2.89
N LEU A 353 -17.50 -10.79 -1.60
CA LEU A 353 -16.79 -11.95 -1.07
C LEU A 353 -17.53 -13.22 -1.50
N ASN A 354 -16.80 -14.22 -1.99
CA ASN A 354 -17.40 -15.53 -2.26
C ASN A 354 -17.57 -16.29 -0.94
N GLU A 355 -18.80 -16.32 -0.42
CA GLU A 355 -19.10 -16.93 0.89
C GLU A 355 -19.16 -18.46 0.83
N HIS A 356 -19.10 -19.08 -0.36
CA HIS A 356 -19.11 -20.53 -0.49
C HIS A 356 -17.77 -21.15 -0.05
N ASP A 357 -17.82 -22.11 0.89
CA ASP A 357 -16.62 -22.76 1.44
C ASP A 357 -15.84 -23.58 0.40
N GLU A 358 -16.51 -24.06 -0.66
CA GLU A 358 -15.89 -24.73 -1.82
C GLU A 358 -14.99 -23.80 -2.67
N CYS A 359 -14.90 -22.51 -2.33
CA CYS A 359 -14.13 -21.51 -3.09
C CYS A 359 -12.77 -21.16 -2.47
N LEU A 360 -12.34 -21.91 -1.47
CA LEU A 360 -10.98 -21.82 -0.95
C LEU A 360 -9.99 -22.38 -1.97
N ILE A 361 -8.96 -21.60 -2.28
CA ILE A 361 -7.88 -22.02 -3.16
C ILE A 361 -6.57 -22.00 -2.38
N VAL A 362 -5.72 -22.99 -2.67
CA VAL A 362 -4.34 -23.02 -2.17
C VAL A 362 -3.45 -22.31 -3.16
N ILE A 363 -2.57 -21.44 -2.69
CA ILE A 363 -1.54 -20.79 -3.50
C ILE A 363 -0.20 -20.81 -2.80
N GLN A 364 0.87 -20.69 -3.58
CA GLN A 364 2.20 -20.40 -3.05
C GLN A 364 2.38 -18.89 -2.82
N PRO A 365 3.19 -18.48 -1.84
CA PRO A 365 3.47 -17.06 -1.55
C PRO A 365 3.98 -16.25 -2.77
N GLU A 366 4.61 -16.89 -3.75
CA GLU A 366 5.10 -16.25 -4.98
C GLU A 366 4.00 -15.72 -5.91
N HIS A 367 2.76 -16.23 -5.78
CA HIS A 367 1.61 -15.73 -6.53
C HIS A 367 1.02 -14.45 -5.94
N VAL A 368 1.44 -14.03 -4.73
CA VAL A 368 1.00 -12.77 -4.11
C VAL A 368 1.69 -11.60 -4.78
N ARG A 369 0.93 -10.68 -5.36
CA ARG A 369 1.46 -9.50 -6.07
C ARG A 369 1.46 -8.24 -5.22
N SER A 370 0.39 -8.00 -4.48
CA SER A 370 0.28 -6.84 -3.58
C SER A 370 -0.88 -7.00 -2.62
N HIS A 371 -0.99 -6.08 -1.66
CA HIS A 371 -2.26 -5.85 -0.99
C HIS A 371 -3.26 -5.09 -1.87
N PHE A 372 -4.52 -5.07 -1.44
CA PHE A 372 -5.49 -4.04 -1.80
C PHE A 372 -6.12 -3.46 -0.54
N ALA A 373 -6.61 -2.23 -0.61
CA ALA A 373 -7.46 -1.67 0.43
C ALA A 373 -8.93 -1.86 0.05
N SER A 374 -9.80 -2.09 1.02
CA SER A 374 -11.21 -2.40 0.80
C SER A 374 -12.09 -1.43 1.57
N CYS A 375 -13.12 -0.88 0.94
CA CYS A 375 -14.15 -0.12 1.62
C CYS A 375 -15.52 -0.80 1.42
N PRO A 376 -16.17 -1.27 2.50
CA PRO A 376 -17.54 -1.79 2.40
C PRO A 376 -18.50 -0.65 2.12
N VAL A 377 -19.34 -0.80 1.11
CA VAL A 377 -20.36 0.20 0.73
C VAL A 377 -21.66 -0.46 0.32
N LYS A 378 -22.76 0.29 0.40
CA LYS A 378 -24.04 -0.11 -0.21
C LYS A 378 -24.13 0.47 -1.61
N TRP A 379 -24.40 -0.39 -2.59
CA TRP A 379 -24.60 0.00 -3.99
C TRP A 379 -25.77 -0.80 -4.57
N GLU A 380 -26.79 -0.11 -5.10
CA GLU A 380 -28.00 -0.76 -5.65
C GLU A 380 -28.63 -1.76 -4.67
N ASP A 381 -28.71 -1.38 -3.39
CA ASP A 381 -29.19 -2.19 -2.27
C ASP A 381 -28.39 -3.48 -1.97
N LYS A 382 -27.24 -3.68 -2.63
CA LYS A 382 -26.30 -4.76 -2.36
C LYS A 382 -25.14 -4.26 -1.48
N ASN A 383 -24.70 -5.09 -0.55
CA ASN A 383 -23.44 -4.85 0.18
C ASN A 383 -22.28 -5.31 -0.70
N ILE A 384 -21.39 -4.39 -1.06
CA ILE A 384 -20.23 -4.66 -1.89
C ILE A 384 -18.98 -4.08 -1.22
N ASN A 385 -17.82 -4.47 -1.71
CA ASN A 385 -16.53 -3.90 -1.35
C ASN A 385 -15.93 -3.16 -2.55
N ILE A 386 -15.55 -1.90 -2.38
CA ILE A 386 -14.70 -1.23 -3.35
C ILE A 386 -13.25 -1.52 -2.97
N ALA A 387 -12.57 -2.30 -3.79
CA ALA A 387 -11.17 -2.66 -3.61
C ALA A 387 -10.28 -1.77 -4.47
N ILE A 388 -9.21 -1.21 -3.88
CA ILE A 388 -8.22 -0.39 -4.57
C ILE A 388 -6.87 -1.09 -4.48
N SER A 389 -6.27 -1.39 -5.63
CA SER A 389 -4.94 -2.01 -5.68
C SER A 389 -3.89 -1.14 -5.02
N MET A 390 -3.14 -1.73 -4.09
CA MET A 390 -1.99 -1.12 -3.43
C MET A 390 -0.66 -1.56 -4.08
N ALA A 391 -0.72 -2.08 -5.31
CA ALA A 391 0.44 -2.46 -6.09
C ALA A 391 1.38 -1.27 -6.31
N LYS A 392 2.69 -1.52 -6.20
CA LYS A 392 3.72 -0.51 -6.48
C LYS A 392 4.07 -0.40 -7.97
N GLU A 393 3.54 -1.30 -8.78
CA GLU A 393 3.71 -1.32 -10.23
C GLU A 393 2.43 -0.85 -10.91
N TYR A 394 2.58 0.03 -11.89
CA TYR A 394 1.48 0.46 -12.75
C TYR A 394 1.64 -0.26 -14.09
N ASN A 395 0.97 -1.41 -14.21
CA ASN A 395 0.98 -2.18 -15.44
C ASN A 395 0.07 -1.49 -16.46
N VAL A 396 0.69 -0.84 -17.43
CA VAL A 396 -0.04 -0.41 -18.63
C VAL A 396 -0.31 -1.66 -19.45
N ALA A 397 -1.57 -2.09 -19.54
CA ALA A 397 -1.96 -3.13 -20.47
C ALA A 397 -1.47 -2.75 -21.88
N LYS A 398 -0.77 -3.67 -22.55
CA LYS A 398 -0.20 -3.45 -23.88
C LYS A 398 -1.26 -3.33 -24.95
#